data_AF-A0ABD3XKT3-F1
#
_entry.id   AF-A0ABD3XKT3-F1
#
_cell.length_a   1.000
_cell.length_b   1.000
_cell.length_c   1.000
_cell.angle_alpha   90.00
_cell.angle_beta   90.00
_cell.angle_gamma   90.00
#
_symmetry.space_group_name_H-M   'P 1'
#
loop_
_entity.id
_entity.type
_entity.pdbx_description
1 polymer ?
#
loop_
_entity_poly.entity_id
_entity_poly.type
_entity_poly.pdbx_seq_one_letter_code
_entity_poly.pdbx_strand_id
1 'polypeptide(L)'
;MTLIFFFRFSDQSNEKLTDFMTSYIQGIYPTVDCLVLKGAMTRYYITQKETDTRKTRNKLDEHKVRQVRYERKKEKSKRRLTALDKKETWSLEKKAKVRKVLDKVCISSDEEGADGGLVSQPPSWESDAFQKVKEILDSKYLDICSTRSKRLLLKRTRGVKKNKDTLDVPEDSKWIIQA
;
A
#
# COMPACT_ATOMS: atom_id res chain seq x y z
N MET A 1 -20.21 -16.84 3.13
CA MET A 1 -19.54 -16.13 2.02
C MET A 1 -18.45 -17.00 1.38
N THR A 2 -18.80 -18.18 0.86
CA THR A 2 -17.82 -19.14 0.30
C THR A 2 -18.17 -19.61 -1.12
N LEU A 3 -19.42 -19.44 -1.56
CA LEU A 3 -19.90 -19.96 -2.84
C LEU A 3 -19.67 -19.03 -4.05
N ILE A 4 -19.46 -17.72 -3.84
CA ILE A 4 -19.33 -16.75 -4.95
C ILE A 4 -17.93 -16.82 -5.61
N PHE A 5 -16.93 -17.40 -4.95
CA PHE A 5 -15.57 -17.49 -5.49
C PHE A 5 -15.35 -18.68 -6.45
N PHE A 6 -16.20 -19.70 -6.41
CA PHE A 6 -16.00 -20.91 -7.21
C PHE A 6 -16.45 -20.75 -8.67
N PHE A 7 -17.45 -19.90 -8.92
CA PHE A 7 -18.15 -19.88 -10.22
C PHE A 7 -17.47 -19.01 -11.30
N ARG A 8 -16.48 -18.17 -10.95
CA ARG A 8 -15.95 -17.17 -11.88
C ARG A 8 -14.78 -17.68 -12.75
N PHE A 9 -14.19 -18.83 -12.45
CA PHE A 9 -13.04 -19.38 -13.18
C PHE A 9 -13.04 -20.91 -13.18
N SER A 10 -13.84 -21.53 -14.05
CA SER A 10 -13.64 -22.94 -14.43
C SER A 10 -12.66 -22.98 -15.60
N ASP A 11 -11.43 -23.44 -15.38
CA ASP A 11 -10.46 -23.62 -16.46
C ASP A 11 -10.68 -24.99 -17.13
N GLN A 12 -11.70 -25.08 -17.98
CA GLN A 12 -12.08 -26.31 -18.69
C GLN A 12 -10.92 -26.92 -19.49
N SER A 13 -9.96 -26.10 -19.94
CA SER A 13 -8.79 -26.59 -20.69
C SER A 13 -7.86 -27.47 -19.86
N ASN A 14 -7.77 -27.23 -18.55
CA ASN A 14 -6.83 -27.91 -17.67
C ASN A 14 -7.51 -28.93 -16.74
N GLU A 15 -8.79 -29.22 -16.95
CA GLU A 15 -9.58 -30.13 -16.10
C GLU A 15 -9.01 -31.55 -16.11
N LYS A 16 -8.73 -32.10 -17.29
CA LYS A 16 -8.14 -33.44 -17.44
C LYS A 16 -6.77 -33.56 -16.76
N LEU A 17 -5.93 -32.53 -16.89
CA LEU A 17 -4.61 -32.48 -16.25
C LEU A 17 -4.73 -32.35 -14.73
N THR A 18 -5.71 -31.58 -14.27
CA THR A 18 -6.01 -31.41 -12.84
C THR A 18 -6.48 -32.71 -12.21
N ASP A 19 -7.37 -33.45 -12.88
CA ASP A 19 -7.84 -34.75 -12.40
C ASP A 19 -6.71 -35.79 -12.39
N PHE A 20 -5.86 -35.80 -13.42
CA PHE A 20 -4.65 -36.63 -13.46
C PHE A 20 -3.72 -36.33 -12.27
N MET A 21 -3.35 -35.06 -12.07
CA MET A 21 -2.48 -34.65 -10.97
C MET A 21 -3.09 -34.93 -9.59
N THR A 22 -4.41 -34.76 -9.46
CA THR A 22 -5.12 -35.06 -8.21
C THR A 22 -5.04 -36.56 -7.89
N SER A 23 -5.31 -37.43 -8.87
CA SER A 23 -5.20 -38.88 -8.69
C SER A 23 -3.76 -39.33 -8.39
N TYR A 24 -2.77 -38.73 -9.04
CA TYR A 24 -1.36 -39.00 -8.80
C TYR A 24 -0.94 -38.65 -7.37
N ILE A 25 -1.28 -37.44 -6.90
CA ILE A 25 -0.93 -36.99 -5.55
C ILE A 25 -1.69 -37.77 -4.48
N GLN A 26 -2.94 -38.15 -4.75
CA GLN A 26 -3.72 -38.97 -3.83
C GLN A 26 -3.15 -40.39 -3.72
N GLY A 27 -2.48 -40.90 -4.76
CA GLY A 27 -1.71 -42.14 -4.70
C GLY A 27 -0.47 -42.06 -3.79
N ILE A 28 0.11 -40.87 -3.63
CA ILE A 28 1.30 -40.64 -2.77
C ILE A 28 0.88 -40.25 -1.35
N TYR A 29 -0.18 -39.44 -1.22
CA TYR A 29 -0.69 -38.89 0.03
C TYR A 29 -2.19 -39.17 0.17
N PRO A 30 -2.58 -40.40 0.53
CA PRO A 30 -3.99 -40.82 0.61
C PRO A 30 -4.76 -40.15 1.75
N THR A 31 -4.05 -39.55 2.72
CA THR A 31 -4.65 -38.87 3.88
C THR A 31 -5.21 -37.49 3.56
N VAL A 32 -4.87 -36.91 2.40
CA VAL A 32 -5.32 -35.57 2.02
C VAL A 32 -6.66 -35.65 1.31
N ASP A 33 -7.59 -34.79 1.70
CA ASP A 33 -8.91 -34.69 1.07
C ASP A 33 -8.79 -34.32 -0.43
N CYS A 34 -9.40 -35.16 -1.27
CA CYS A 34 -9.44 -35.01 -2.72
C CYS A 34 -10.01 -33.65 -3.16
N LEU A 35 -10.99 -33.12 -2.43
CA LEU A 35 -11.59 -31.82 -2.74
C LEU A 35 -10.61 -30.67 -2.53
N VAL A 36 -9.78 -30.76 -1.48
CA VAL A 36 -8.74 -29.76 -1.18
C VAL A 36 -7.66 -29.80 -2.26
N LEU A 37 -7.26 -31.00 -2.68
CA LEU A 37 -6.28 -31.19 -3.77
C LEU A 37 -6.78 -30.61 -5.10
N LYS A 38 -8.01 -30.95 -5.50
CA LYS A 38 -8.62 -30.42 -6.72
C LYS A 38 -8.76 -28.89 -6.67
N GLY A 39 -9.15 -28.33 -5.52
CA GLY A 39 -9.21 -26.89 -5.32
C GLY A 39 -7.85 -26.19 -5.41
N ALA A 40 -6.81 -26.79 -4.84
CA ALA A 40 -5.45 -26.26 -4.91
C ALA A 40 -4.90 -26.28 -6.35
N MET A 41 -5.10 -27.38 -7.06
CA MET A 41 -4.63 -27.54 -8.44
C MET A 41 -5.33 -26.62 -9.42
N THR A 42 -6.66 -26.54 -9.37
CA THR A 42 -7.42 -25.59 -10.18
C THR A 42 -6.94 -24.16 -9.94
N ARG A 43 -6.72 -23.78 -8.67
CA ARG A 43 -6.21 -22.45 -8.32
C ARG A 43 -4.80 -22.18 -8.84
N TYR A 44 -3.93 -23.18 -8.83
CA TYR A 44 -2.57 -23.07 -9.37
C TYR A 44 -2.60 -22.72 -10.86
N TYR A 45 -3.31 -23.50 -11.67
CA TYR A 45 -3.39 -23.27 -13.12
C TYR A 45 -4.06 -21.94 -13.48
N ILE A 46 -5.10 -21.54 -12.75
CA ILE A 46 -5.71 -20.21 -12.89
C ILE A 46 -4.67 -19.11 -12.63
N THR A 47 -3.89 -19.25 -11.55
CA THR A 47 -2.86 -18.27 -11.19
C THR A 47 -1.79 -18.18 -12.28
N GLN A 48 -1.37 -19.32 -12.84
CA GLN A 48 -0.40 -19.36 -13.94
C GLN A 48 -0.94 -18.61 -15.17
N LYS A 49 -2.16 -18.92 -15.62
CA LYS A 49 -2.84 -18.25 -16.73
C LYS A 49 -2.99 -16.75 -16.50
N GLU A 50 -3.34 -16.34 -15.28
CA GLU A 50 -3.41 -14.92 -14.91
C GLU A 50 -2.03 -14.24 -14.94
N THR A 51 -0.97 -14.92 -14.53
CA THR A 51 0.39 -14.35 -14.61
C THR A 51 0.82 -14.15 -16.06
N ASP A 52 0.53 -15.11 -16.95
CA ASP A 52 0.91 -15.00 -18.35
C ASP A 52 0.10 -13.94 -19.08
N THR A 53 -1.21 -13.85 -18.82
CA THR A 53 -2.05 -12.74 -19.33
C THR A 53 -1.63 -11.36 -18.81
N ARG A 54 -1.06 -11.26 -17.60
CA ARG A 54 -0.48 -10.01 -17.08
C ARG A 54 0.86 -9.67 -17.75
N LYS A 55 1.69 -10.69 -18.05
CA LYS A 55 2.94 -10.53 -18.80
C LYS A 55 2.68 -10.03 -20.22
N THR A 56 1.76 -10.68 -20.96
CA THR A 56 1.44 -10.28 -22.34
C THR A 56 0.86 -8.87 -22.43
N ARG A 57 0.19 -8.40 -21.37
CA ARG A 57 -0.36 -7.05 -21.27
C ARG A 57 0.61 -6.01 -20.68
N ASN A 58 1.85 -6.38 -20.35
CA ASN A 58 2.83 -5.51 -19.66
C ASN A 58 2.34 -4.90 -18.34
N LYS A 59 1.39 -5.55 -17.64
CA LYS A 59 0.79 -5.06 -16.36
C LYS A 59 1.35 -5.75 -15.12
N LEU A 60 2.46 -6.48 -15.26
CA LEU A 60 3.00 -7.31 -14.19
C LEU A 60 3.58 -6.47 -13.04
N ASP A 61 4.29 -5.38 -13.35
CA ASP A 61 4.87 -4.52 -12.32
C ASP A 61 3.81 -3.65 -11.62
N GLU A 62 2.81 -3.15 -12.35
CA GLU A 62 1.63 -2.50 -11.74
C GLU A 62 0.92 -3.44 -10.75
N HIS A 63 0.81 -4.72 -11.10
CA HIS A 63 0.21 -5.72 -10.23
C HIS A 63 1.05 -5.96 -8.97
N LYS A 64 2.38 -6.07 -9.09
CA LYS A 64 3.28 -6.20 -7.93
C LYS A 64 3.11 -5.03 -6.97
N VAL A 65 3.14 -3.79 -7.48
CA VAL A 65 2.95 -2.57 -6.68
C VAL A 65 1.59 -2.60 -5.98
N ARG A 66 0.53 -2.99 -6.71
CA ARG A 66 -0.82 -3.13 -6.14
C ARG A 66 -0.89 -4.19 -5.04
N GLN A 67 -0.23 -5.33 -5.22
CA GLN A 67 -0.19 -6.42 -4.25
C GLN A 67 0.53 -5.99 -2.97
N VAL A 68 1.71 -5.38 -3.09
CA VAL A 68 2.46 -4.82 -1.95
C VAL A 68 1.59 -3.82 -1.19
N ARG A 69 0.90 -2.91 -1.89
CA ARG A 69 -0.02 -1.94 -1.28
C ARG A 69 -1.16 -2.63 -0.53
N TYR A 70 -1.74 -3.68 -1.11
CA TYR A 70 -2.81 -4.45 -0.49
C TYR A 70 -2.34 -5.18 0.78
N GLU A 71 -1.19 -5.85 0.73
CA GLU A 71 -0.60 -6.55 1.88
C GLU A 71 -0.30 -5.60 3.03
N ARG A 72 0.24 -4.42 2.73
CA ARG A 72 0.46 -3.36 3.74
C ARG A 72 -0.86 -2.88 4.36
N LYS A 73 -1.90 -2.60 3.56
CA LYS A 73 -3.22 -2.22 4.07
C LYS A 73 -3.82 -3.32 4.95
N LYS A 74 -3.68 -4.59 4.54
CA LYS A 74 -4.12 -5.75 5.31
C LYS A 74 -3.41 -5.82 6.66
N GLU A 75 -2.09 -5.63 6.68
CA GLU A 75 -1.30 -5.64 7.91
C GLU A 75 -1.64 -4.45 8.83
N LYS A 76 -1.81 -3.25 8.29
CA LYS A 76 -2.24 -2.05 9.05
C LYS A 76 -3.63 -2.26 9.67
N SER A 77 -4.58 -2.82 8.93
CA SER A 77 -5.90 -3.20 9.45
C SER A 77 -5.78 -4.20 10.59
N LYS A 78 -4.98 -5.27 10.40
CA LYS A 78 -4.73 -6.29 11.42
C LYS A 78 -4.18 -5.69 12.71
N ARG A 79 -3.18 -4.80 12.63
CA ARG A 79 -2.60 -4.11 13.80
C ARG A 79 -3.61 -3.24 14.53
N ARG A 80 -4.48 -2.53 13.80
CA ARG A 80 -5.52 -1.68 14.40
C ARG A 80 -6.60 -2.52 15.08
N LEU A 81 -6.99 -3.65 14.48
CA LEU A 81 -7.93 -4.59 15.08
C LEU A 81 -7.36 -5.21 16.36
N THR A 82 -6.11 -5.66 16.35
CA THR A 82 -5.48 -6.21 17.55
C THR A 82 -5.31 -5.15 18.64
N ALA A 83 -5.00 -3.91 18.30
CA ALA A 83 -4.95 -2.81 19.25
C ALA A 83 -6.34 -2.48 19.83
N LEU A 84 -7.40 -2.55 19.02
CA LEU A 84 -8.78 -2.35 19.47
C LEU A 84 -9.21 -3.45 20.46
N ASP A 85 -8.83 -4.70 20.19
CA ASP A 85 -9.18 -5.83 21.04
C ASP A 85 -8.49 -5.71 22.41
N LYS A 86 -7.21 -5.29 22.42
CA LYS A 86 -6.40 -5.06 23.63
C LYS A 86 -6.86 -3.87 24.50
N LYS A 87 -7.70 -2.96 23.99
CA LYS A 87 -8.20 -1.83 24.81
C LYS A 87 -9.31 -2.28 25.76
N GLU A 88 -8.99 -2.52 27.02
CA GLU A 88 -9.98 -2.98 28.03
C GLU A 88 -10.99 -1.89 28.43
N THR A 89 -10.59 -0.61 28.38
CA THR A 89 -11.41 0.53 28.81
C THR A 89 -12.65 0.81 27.94
N TRP A 90 -12.77 0.17 26.78
CA TRP A 90 -13.83 0.44 25.81
C TRP A 90 -14.93 -0.63 25.88
N SER A 91 -16.19 -0.20 25.95
CA SER A 91 -17.33 -1.11 25.88
C SER A 91 -17.39 -1.87 24.55
N LEU A 92 -17.96 -3.08 24.59
CA LEU A 92 -18.10 -3.95 23.40
C LEU A 92 -18.83 -3.26 22.25
N GLU A 93 -19.85 -2.44 22.55
CA GLU A 93 -20.58 -1.65 21.56
C GLU A 93 -19.70 -0.61 20.87
N LYS A 94 -18.85 0.09 21.64
CA LYS A 94 -17.89 1.07 21.08
C LYS A 94 -16.86 0.35 20.20
N LYS A 95 -16.36 -0.81 20.62
CA LYS A 95 -15.46 -1.64 19.79
C LYS A 95 -16.13 -2.09 18.50
N ALA A 96 -17.40 -2.52 18.55
CA ALA A 96 -18.13 -2.94 17.35
C ALA A 96 -18.32 -1.80 16.34
N LYS A 97 -18.65 -0.58 16.82
CA LYS A 97 -18.74 0.62 15.96
C LYS A 97 -17.41 0.94 15.28
N VAL A 98 -16.30 0.91 16.03
CA VAL A 98 -14.97 1.18 15.49
C VAL A 98 -14.51 0.09 14.52
N ARG A 99 -14.84 -1.18 14.79
CA ARG A 99 -14.53 -2.31 13.91
C ARG A 99 -15.21 -2.19 12.54
N LYS A 100 -16.44 -1.65 12.48
CA LYS A 100 -17.14 -1.37 11.22
C LYS A 100 -16.43 -0.30 10.37
N VAL A 101 -15.78 0.67 11.02
CA VAL A 101 -15.08 1.78 10.33
C VAL A 101 -13.65 1.38 9.93
N LEU A 102 -13.04 0.41 10.62
CA LEU A 102 -11.68 -0.09 10.36
C LEU A 102 -11.57 -1.04 9.14
N ASP A 103 -12.49 -0.93 8.18
CA ASP A 103 -12.46 -1.76 6.98
C ASP A 103 -11.32 -1.34 6.02
N LYS A 104 -10.78 -2.30 5.25
CA LYS A 104 -9.61 -2.11 4.38
C LYS A 104 -9.79 -1.02 3.33
N VAL A 105 -11.04 -0.73 2.96
CA VAL A 105 -11.42 0.33 2.01
C VAL A 105 -11.16 1.71 2.60
N CYS A 106 -11.40 1.90 3.89
CA CYS A 106 -11.26 3.18 4.61
C CYS A 106 -9.85 3.41 5.16
N ILE A 107 -8.95 2.42 5.05
CA ILE A 107 -7.56 2.54 5.52
C ILE A 107 -6.71 3.14 4.40
N SER A 108 -6.27 4.38 4.61
CA SER A 108 -5.25 5.00 3.77
C SER A 108 -4.00 4.12 3.77
N SER A 109 -3.47 3.87 2.57
CA SER A 109 -2.10 3.38 2.43
C SER A 109 -1.22 4.40 3.13
N ASP A 110 -0.31 3.99 4.02
CA ASP A 110 0.66 4.90 4.68
C ASP A 110 1.60 5.64 3.71
N GLU A 111 1.33 5.52 2.41
CA GLU A 111 2.28 5.62 1.33
C GLU A 111 1.59 6.11 0.05
N GLU A 112 0.76 7.14 0.15
CA GLU A 112 0.91 8.22 -0.84
C GLU A 112 2.29 8.88 -0.55
N GLY A 113 3.37 8.16 -0.87
CA GLY A 113 4.75 8.52 -0.49
C GLY A 113 5.83 7.42 -0.55
N ALA A 114 5.48 6.12 -0.59
CA ALA A 114 6.42 5.00 -0.32
C ALA A 114 7.64 4.89 -1.19
N ASP A 115 7.50 5.21 -2.47
CA ASP A 115 8.57 4.95 -3.42
C ASP A 115 9.34 6.24 -3.78
N GLY A 116 9.04 7.36 -3.11
CA GLY A 116 9.57 8.67 -3.47
C GLY A 116 10.08 9.54 -2.30
N GLY A 117 10.14 9.04 -1.07
CA GLY A 117 10.50 9.86 0.08
C GLY A 117 9.50 11.00 0.33
N LEU A 118 9.68 11.72 1.43
CA LEU A 118 8.88 12.90 1.73
C LEU A 118 9.27 14.03 0.78
N VAL A 119 8.37 14.41 -0.14
CA VAL A 119 8.60 15.60 -0.97
C VAL A 119 8.33 16.86 -0.14
N SER A 120 9.37 17.48 0.40
CA SER A 120 9.23 18.77 1.09
C SER A 120 9.23 19.91 0.08
N GLN A 121 8.12 20.64 -0.02
CA GLN A 121 8.03 21.84 -0.86
C GLN A 121 8.56 23.05 -0.07
N PRO A 122 9.56 23.78 -0.58
CA PRO A 122 10.02 25.01 0.06
C PRO A 122 8.89 26.05 0.06
N PRO A 123 8.67 26.79 1.16
CA PRO A 123 7.67 27.84 1.21
C PRO A 123 7.92 28.93 0.15
N SER A 124 6.85 29.49 -0.41
CA SER A 124 6.97 30.54 -1.43
C SER A 124 7.68 31.81 -0.93
N TRP A 125 7.55 32.11 0.37
CA TRP A 125 8.17 33.25 1.05
C TRP A 125 9.63 33.01 1.47
N GLU A 126 10.16 31.79 1.31
CA GLU A 126 11.53 31.48 1.68
C GLU A 126 12.51 32.18 0.73
N SER A 127 13.44 32.95 1.32
CA SER A 127 14.52 33.59 0.57
C SER A 127 15.62 32.58 0.22
N ASP A 128 16.30 32.80 -0.90
CA ASP A 128 17.38 31.92 -1.36
C ASP A 128 18.55 31.88 -0.38
N ALA A 129 18.78 32.97 0.36
CA ALA A 129 19.79 33.03 1.41
C ALA A 129 19.44 32.11 2.59
N PHE A 130 18.18 32.13 3.05
CA PHE A 130 17.73 31.28 4.15
C PHE A 130 17.71 29.80 3.75
N GLN A 131 17.35 29.52 2.51
CA GLN A 131 17.42 28.19 1.94
C GLN A 131 18.84 27.62 1.96
N LYS A 132 19.85 28.39 1.52
CA LYS A 132 21.26 27.96 1.58
C LYS A 132 21.70 27.63 3.00
N VAL A 133 21.27 28.42 3.99
CA VAL A 133 21.58 28.17 5.40
C VAL A 133 20.97 26.85 5.87
N LYS A 134 19.72 26.56 5.52
CA LYS A 134 19.08 25.26 5.85
C LYS A 134 19.78 24.08 5.21
N GLU A 135 20.17 24.20 3.94
CA GLU A 135 20.90 23.14 3.23
C GLU A 135 22.22 22.80 3.93
N ILE A 136 22.97 23.81 4.38
CA ILE A 136 24.22 23.63 5.13
C ILE A 136 23.96 23.00 6.50
N LEU A 137 22.86 23.35 7.17
CA LEU A 137 22.49 22.77 8.46
C LEU A 137 22.10 21.30 8.31
N ASP A 138 21.29 20.98 7.30
CA ASP A 138 20.87 19.61 7.00
C ASP A 138 22.07 18.73 6.61
N SER A 139 23.01 19.25 5.80
CA SER A 139 24.23 18.51 5.44
C SER A 139 25.10 18.20 6.66
N LYS A 140 25.36 19.21 7.51
CA LYS A 140 26.13 19.03 8.74
C LYS A 140 25.45 18.07 9.71
N TYR A 141 24.12 18.14 9.84
CA TYR A 141 23.37 17.21 10.68
C TYR A 141 23.51 15.76 10.20
N LEU A 142 23.41 15.56 8.89
CA LEU A 142 23.64 14.24 8.29
C LEU A 142 25.08 13.78 8.51
N ASP A 143 26.09 14.64 8.38
CA ASP A 143 27.49 14.25 8.60
C ASP A 143 27.75 13.78 10.03
N ILE A 144 27.15 14.43 11.02
CA ILE A 144 27.27 14.06 12.45
C ILE A 144 26.50 12.77 12.78
N CYS A 145 25.41 12.47 12.04
CA CYS A 145 24.58 11.30 12.33
C CYS A 145 25.30 9.97 12.06
N SER A 146 25.21 9.05 13.02
CA SER A 146 25.69 7.68 12.85
C SER A 146 25.00 6.97 11.69
N THR A 147 25.67 5.99 11.07
CA THR A 147 25.10 5.17 10.00
C THR A 147 23.81 4.46 10.43
N ARG A 148 23.71 4.07 11.71
CA ARG A 148 22.49 3.48 12.27
C ARG A 148 21.34 4.48 12.30
N SER A 149 21.59 5.72 12.76
CA SER A 149 20.59 6.79 12.80
C SER A 149 20.14 7.21 11.39
N LYS A 150 21.08 7.31 10.44
CA LYS A 150 20.80 7.63 9.03
C LYS A 150 19.79 6.67 8.39
N ARG A 151 19.83 5.38 8.74
CA ARG A 151 18.90 4.36 8.23
C ARG A 151 17.47 4.51 8.76
N LEU A 152 17.29 5.20 9.88
CA LEU A 152 15.99 5.45 10.50
C LEU A 152 15.36 6.76 10.01
N LEU A 153 16.14 7.64 9.37
CA LEU A 153 15.63 8.89 8.82
C LEU A 153 14.82 8.60 7.55
N LEU A 154 13.62 9.19 7.49
CA LEU A 154 12.83 9.18 6.27
C LEU A 154 13.58 9.98 5.19
N LYS A 155 13.80 9.38 4.01
CA LYS A 155 14.39 10.10 2.87
C LYS A 155 13.47 11.25 2.50
N ARG A 156 14.03 12.47 2.43
CA ARG A 156 13.31 13.66 2.00
C ARG A 156 13.80 14.01 0.60
N THR A 157 12.87 14.19 -0.32
CA THR A 157 13.14 14.67 -1.68
C THR A 157 12.68 16.12 -1.73
N ARG A 158 13.45 17.01 -2.37
CA ARG A 158 13.05 18.41 -2.43
C ARG A 158 12.08 18.65 -3.58
N GLY A 159 10.95 19.28 -3.28
CA GLY A 159 9.96 19.69 -4.29
C GLY A 159 10.31 21.04 -4.94
N VAL A 160 9.65 21.33 -6.06
CA VAL A 160 9.76 22.63 -6.75
C VAL A 160 9.09 23.73 -5.91
N LYS A 161 9.72 24.91 -5.83
CA LYS A 161 9.11 26.10 -5.21
C LYS A 161 7.89 26.49 -6.02
N LYS A 162 6.71 26.41 -5.41
CA LYS A 162 5.48 26.93 -6.02
C LYS A 162 5.46 28.43 -5.78
N ASN A 163 5.59 29.22 -6.84
CA ASN A 163 5.16 30.61 -6.78
C ASN A 163 3.65 30.56 -6.57
N LYS A 164 3.17 31.14 -5.47
CA LYS A 164 1.74 31.39 -5.35
C LYS A 164 1.43 32.46 -6.38
N ASP A 165 0.56 32.17 -7.33
CA ASP A 165 -0.05 33.22 -8.14
C ASP A 165 -0.64 34.23 -7.14
N THR A 166 -0.28 35.49 -7.28
CA THR A 166 -0.94 36.56 -6.54
C THR A 166 -2.42 36.43 -6.83
N LEU A 167 -3.23 36.28 -5.78
CA LEU A 167 -4.68 36.35 -5.92
C LEU A 167 -4.99 37.65 -6.68
N ASP A 168 -5.80 37.55 -7.73
CA ASP A 168 -6.32 38.73 -8.44
C ASP A 168 -7.32 39.42 -7.52
N VAL A 169 -6.77 40.20 -6.59
CA VAL A 169 -7.51 40.88 -5.54
C VAL A 169 -7.98 42.21 -6.11
N PRO A 170 -9.28 42.55 -6.01
CA PRO A 170 -9.82 43.84 -6.41
C PRO A 170 -8.99 44.98 -5.82
N GLU A 171 -8.82 46.06 -6.58
CA GLU A 171 -7.93 47.18 -6.28
C GLU A 171 -8.13 47.75 -4.85
N ASP A 172 -9.39 47.76 -4.40
CA ASP A 172 -9.82 48.23 -3.07
C ASP A 172 -9.33 47.37 -1.89
N SER A 173 -8.84 46.16 -2.15
CA SER A 173 -8.37 45.21 -1.13
C SER A 173 -6.85 44.98 -1.19
N LYS A 174 -6.12 45.68 -2.08
CA LYS A 174 -4.67 45.57 -2.23
C LYS A 174 -3.89 46.08 -1.00
N TRP A 175 -4.46 47.00 -0.22
CA TRP A 175 -3.83 47.53 1.00
C TRP A 175 -3.61 46.47 2.10
N ILE A 176 -4.38 45.37 2.08
CA ILE A 176 -4.27 44.28 3.05
C ILE A 176 -2.98 43.46 2.86
N ILE A 177 -2.41 43.47 1.65
CA ILE A 177 -1.26 42.64 1.27
C ILE A 177 0.07 43.43 1.40
N GLN A 178 0.00 44.74 1.62
CA GLN A 178 1.15 45.66 1.65
C GLN A 178 1.71 45.96 3.06
N ALA A 179 1.59 45.02 4.00
CA ALA A 179 2.20 45.11 5.33
C ALA A 179 3.44 44.22 5.47
#